data_AF-A0A059E751-F1
#
_entry.id   AF-A0A059E751-F1
#
_cell.length_a   1.000
_cell.length_b   1.000
_cell.length_c   1.000
_cell.angle_alpha   90.00
_cell.angle_beta   90.00
_cell.angle_gamma   90.00
#
_symmetry.space_group_name_H-M   'P 1'
#
loop_
_entity.id
_entity.type
_entity.pdbx_description
1 polymer ?
#
loop_
_entity_poly.entity_id
_entity_poly.type
_entity_poly.pdbx_seq_one_letter_code
_entity_poly.pdbx_strand_id
1 'polypeptide(L)'
;MDIVDTIRQDLRVKTADNHGRVDELISRHDLTRPEGLAAFLAINHLAYTSISRHLRPHSGFTLPRLSLDEIEADLASLGAGLPTWHAEPDMETAHPIGIIYVIAGSRLGGTVLHARWQQTDDSNVRLAGRFLSQMTDRSCWTDFLLQVSNARISQSEFIDIVESAKCCFSIFEAACHDVTRKFAYDPPQPRN
;
A
#
# COMPACT_ATOMS: atom_id res chain seq x y z
N MET A 1 3.89 -18.53 26.09
CA MET A 1 3.74 -17.42 25.13
C MET A 1 3.93 -18.04 23.76
N ASP A 2 2.85 -18.24 23.03
CA ASP A 2 2.92 -18.90 21.73
C ASP A 2 3.75 -18.04 20.77
N ILE A 3 4.76 -18.66 20.15
CA ILE A 3 5.70 -18.03 19.20
C ILE A 3 4.95 -17.26 18.09
N VAL A 4 3.72 -17.66 17.80
CA VAL A 4 2.78 -17.06 16.85
C VAL A 4 2.34 -15.65 17.23
N ASP A 5 2.03 -15.39 18.50
CA ASP A 5 1.68 -14.04 18.95
C ASP A 5 2.90 -13.11 18.92
N THR A 6 4.11 -13.68 18.92
CA THR A 6 5.38 -12.97 18.89
C THR A 6 5.74 -12.45 17.50
N ILE A 7 5.62 -13.23 16.42
CA ILE A 7 6.08 -12.80 15.07
C ILE A 7 5.27 -11.61 14.53
N ARG A 8 3.94 -11.69 14.56
CA ARG A 8 3.07 -10.58 14.13
C ARG A 8 3.33 -9.34 14.97
N GLN A 9 3.40 -9.51 16.29
CA GLN A 9 3.60 -8.40 17.21
C GLN A 9 4.98 -7.76 17.02
N ASP A 10 6.02 -8.56 16.80
CA ASP A 10 7.38 -8.09 16.55
C ASP A 10 7.48 -7.37 15.20
N LEU A 11 6.84 -7.87 14.14
CA LEU A 11 6.73 -7.15 12.88
C LEU A 11 6.07 -5.79 13.10
N ARG A 12 4.92 -5.76 13.76
CA ARG A 12 4.19 -4.52 14.07
C ARG A 12 5.06 -3.52 14.83
N VAL A 13 5.76 -3.96 15.87
CA VAL A 13 6.64 -3.09 16.66
C VAL A 13 7.83 -2.61 15.84
N LYS A 14 8.51 -3.50 15.12
CA LYS A 14 9.72 -3.17 14.34
C LYS A 14 9.44 -2.34 13.09
N THR A 15 8.20 -2.33 12.61
CA THR A 15 7.77 -1.51 11.46
C THR A 15 6.90 -0.32 11.85
N ALA A 16 6.63 -0.08 13.14
CA ALA A 16 5.69 0.95 13.60
C ALA A 16 6.02 2.35 13.07
N ASP A 17 7.28 2.77 13.16
CA ASP A 17 7.71 4.10 12.70
C ASP A 17 7.58 4.26 11.18
N ASN A 18 7.86 3.21 10.42
CA ASN A 18 7.74 3.22 8.95
C ASN A 18 6.26 3.30 8.53
N HIS A 19 5.40 2.53 9.20
CA HIS A 19 3.95 2.64 9.01
C HIS A 19 3.45 4.04 9.36
N GLY A 20 3.87 4.59 10.50
CA GLY A 20 3.47 5.92 10.96
C GLY A 20 3.84 7.02 9.96
N ARG A 21 5.05 6.99 9.38
CA ARG A 21 5.48 7.93 8.34
C ARG A 21 4.60 7.86 7.09
N VAL A 22 4.32 6.64 6.60
CA VAL A 22 3.47 6.46 5.42
C VAL A 22 2.02 6.91 5.70
N ASP A 23 1.47 6.57 6.87
CA ASP A 23 0.12 6.99 7.27
C ASP A 23 0.00 8.51 7.39
N GLU A 24 1.01 9.18 7.95
CA GLU A 24 1.05 10.65 8.03
C GLU A 24 1.07 11.29 6.63
N LEU A 25 1.90 10.77 5.73
CA LEU A 25 2.00 11.28 4.35
C LEU A 25 0.70 11.06 3.57
N ILE A 26 0.12 9.86 3.64
CA ILE A 26 -1.14 9.53 2.98
C ILE A 26 -2.30 10.39 3.54
N SER A 27 -2.33 10.64 4.85
CA SER A 27 -3.38 11.42 5.50
C SER A 27 -3.46 12.89 5.06
N ARG A 28 -2.45 13.39 4.35
CA ARG A 28 -2.46 14.75 3.76
C ARG A 28 -3.38 14.85 2.53
N HIS A 29 -3.78 13.72 1.95
CA HIS A 29 -4.64 13.69 0.78
C HIS A 29 -6.11 13.52 1.17
N ASP A 30 -6.94 14.47 0.76
CA ASP A 30 -8.39 14.40 0.98
C ASP A 30 -9.04 13.45 -0.05
N LEU A 31 -9.37 12.24 0.39
CA LEU A 31 -9.99 11.21 -0.46
C LEU A 31 -11.41 11.56 -0.92
N THR A 32 -12.02 12.61 -0.37
CA THR A 32 -13.34 13.08 -0.81
C THR A 32 -13.26 14.00 -2.02
N ARG A 33 -12.05 14.41 -2.42
CA ARG A 33 -11.77 15.34 -3.51
C ARG A 33 -11.09 14.61 -4.68
N PRO A 34 -11.36 14.98 -5.95
CA PRO A 34 -10.73 14.35 -7.11
C PRO A 34 -9.19 14.34 -7.04
N GLU A 35 -8.60 15.45 -6.61
CA GLU A 35 -7.15 15.61 -6.56
C GLU A 35 -6.51 14.73 -5.47
N GLY A 36 -7.13 14.68 -4.29
CA GLY A 36 -6.64 13.86 -3.18
C GLY A 36 -6.81 12.37 -3.45
N LEU A 37 -7.93 11.96 -4.05
CA LEU A 37 -8.11 10.57 -4.47
C LEU A 37 -7.14 10.18 -5.59
N ALA A 38 -6.94 11.03 -6.60
CA ALA A 38 -5.98 10.78 -7.68
C ALA A 38 -4.55 10.66 -7.14
N ALA A 39 -4.15 11.51 -6.18
CA ALA A 39 -2.85 11.41 -5.52
C ALA A 39 -2.70 10.08 -4.77
N PHE A 40 -3.69 9.69 -3.98
CA PHE A 40 -3.70 8.41 -3.26
C PHE A 40 -3.58 7.21 -4.22
N LEU A 41 -4.35 7.20 -5.31
CA LEU A 41 -4.29 6.18 -6.34
C LEU A 41 -2.92 6.14 -7.02
N ALA A 42 -2.35 7.31 -7.33
CA ALA A 42 -1.04 7.41 -7.96
C ALA A 42 0.08 6.84 -7.07
N ILE A 43 0.03 7.13 -5.76
CA ILE A 43 0.98 6.59 -4.76
C ILE A 43 0.92 5.06 -4.77
N ASN A 44 -0.29 4.49 -4.69
CA ASN A 44 -0.47 3.04 -4.68
C ASN A 44 -0.06 2.41 -6.02
N HIS A 45 -0.34 3.05 -7.16
CA HIS A 45 0.10 2.57 -8.47
C HIS A 45 1.63 2.48 -8.55
N LEU A 46 2.34 3.56 -8.20
CA LEU A 46 3.81 3.59 -8.20
C LEU A 46 4.38 2.50 -7.29
N ALA A 47 3.89 2.41 -6.06
CA ALA A 47 4.37 1.42 -5.10
C ALA A 47 4.07 -0.02 -5.53
N TYR A 48 2.85 -0.33 -5.97
CA TYR A 48 2.49 -1.67 -6.42
C TYR A 48 3.25 -2.07 -7.69
N THR A 49 3.52 -1.13 -8.59
CA THR A 49 4.35 -1.38 -9.77
C THR A 49 5.75 -1.81 -9.36
N SER A 50 6.41 -1.07 -8.46
CA SER A 50 7.73 -1.41 -7.92
C SER A 50 7.72 -2.75 -7.16
N ILE A 51 6.71 -2.97 -6.32
CA ILE A 51 6.59 -4.16 -5.47
C ILE A 51 6.31 -5.41 -6.30
N SER A 52 5.50 -5.32 -7.36
CA SER A 52 5.19 -6.47 -8.24
C SER A 52 6.44 -7.12 -8.83
N ARG A 53 7.49 -6.32 -9.09
CA ARG A 53 8.77 -6.81 -9.61
C ARG A 53 9.58 -7.59 -8.60
N HIS A 54 9.21 -7.58 -7.32
CA HIS A 54 9.92 -8.27 -6.25
C HIS A 54 9.04 -9.27 -5.48
N LEU A 55 7.72 -9.16 -5.61
CA LEU A 55 6.79 -10.13 -5.05
C LEU A 55 6.98 -11.47 -5.77
N ARG A 56 7.33 -12.51 -5.01
CA ARG A 56 7.57 -13.87 -5.52
C ARG A 56 6.85 -14.89 -4.65
N PRO A 57 6.39 -16.01 -5.23
CA PRO A 57 5.80 -17.10 -4.44
C PRO A 57 6.75 -17.54 -3.32
N HIS A 58 6.19 -17.82 -2.14
CA HIS A 58 6.91 -18.38 -1.02
C HIS A 58 6.08 -19.51 -0.41
N SER A 59 6.72 -20.65 -0.14
CA SER A 59 6.01 -21.87 0.27
C SER A 59 5.19 -21.62 1.54
N GLY A 60 3.91 -22.01 1.50
CA GLY A 60 2.99 -21.82 2.63
C GLY A 60 2.40 -20.41 2.76
N PHE A 61 2.69 -19.48 1.84
CA PHE A 61 2.12 -18.13 1.86
C PHE A 61 1.32 -17.81 0.59
N THR A 62 0.15 -17.21 0.77
CA THR A 62 -0.68 -16.72 -0.34
C THR A 62 -0.14 -15.38 -0.81
N LEU A 63 0.03 -15.21 -2.12
CA LEU A 63 0.40 -13.92 -2.67
C LEU A 63 -0.79 -12.95 -2.61
N PRO A 64 -0.60 -11.73 -2.06
CA PRO A 64 -1.63 -10.72 -2.08
C PRO A 64 -1.87 -10.25 -3.52
N ARG A 65 -3.13 -10.03 -3.88
CA ARG A 65 -3.48 -9.35 -5.13
C ARG A 65 -3.10 -7.87 -5.04
N LEU A 66 -2.29 -7.42 -6.00
CA LEU A 66 -2.03 -6.01 -6.25
C LEU A 66 -3.07 -5.50 -7.24
N SER A 67 -4.02 -4.68 -6.78
CA SER A 67 -5.17 -4.21 -7.54
C SER A 67 -4.82 -3.08 -8.54
N LEU A 68 -3.80 -3.30 -9.37
CA LEU A 68 -3.35 -2.31 -10.37
C LEU A 68 -4.47 -1.96 -11.35
N ASP A 69 -5.18 -2.94 -11.90
CA ASP A 69 -6.28 -2.71 -12.84
C ASP A 69 -7.38 -1.80 -12.26
N GLU A 70 -7.75 -1.99 -11.00
CA GLU A 70 -8.72 -1.11 -10.33
C GLU A 70 -8.18 0.30 -10.14
N ILE A 71 -6.90 0.43 -9.77
CA ILE A 71 -6.25 1.73 -9.62
C ILE A 71 -6.22 2.49 -10.95
N GLU A 72 -5.84 1.82 -12.04
CA GLU A 72 -5.78 2.40 -13.37
C GLU A 72 -7.18 2.82 -13.87
N ALA A 73 -8.20 1.98 -13.64
CA ALA A 73 -9.59 2.29 -13.98
C ALA A 73 -10.14 3.49 -13.20
N ASP A 74 -9.78 3.61 -11.92
CA ASP A 74 -10.18 4.74 -11.07
C ASP A 74 -9.45 6.03 -11.47
N LEU A 75 -8.15 5.97 -11.78
CA LEU A 75 -7.39 7.11 -12.33
C LEU A 75 -8.00 7.59 -13.65
N ALA A 76 -8.33 6.68 -14.55
CA ALA A 76 -9.00 7.02 -15.81
C ALA A 76 -10.38 7.66 -15.57
N SER A 77 -11.15 7.16 -14.58
CA SER A 77 -12.45 7.74 -14.21
C SER A 77 -12.32 9.18 -13.68
N LEU A 78 -11.20 9.53 -13.05
CA LEU A 78 -10.89 10.88 -12.59
C LEU A 78 -10.28 11.78 -13.70
N GLY A 79 -9.99 11.21 -14.88
CA GLY A 79 -9.26 11.91 -15.95
C GLY A 79 -7.78 12.12 -15.63
N ALA A 80 -7.23 11.36 -14.69
CA ALA A 80 -5.82 11.40 -14.33
C ALA A 80 -5.00 10.43 -15.20
N GLY A 81 -3.79 10.84 -15.56
CA GLY A 81 -2.84 9.96 -16.26
C GLY A 81 -2.18 8.94 -15.32
N LEU A 82 -1.66 7.86 -15.90
CA LEU A 82 -0.88 6.88 -15.14
C LEU A 82 0.44 7.50 -14.64
N PRO A 83 0.78 7.35 -13.35
CA PRO A 83 2.00 7.93 -12.83
C PRO A 83 3.22 7.11 -13.23
N THR A 84 4.30 7.80 -13.53
CA THR A 84 5.64 7.24 -13.71
C THR A 84 6.59 7.77 -12.63
N TRP A 85 7.52 6.95 -12.16
CA TRP A 85 8.57 7.41 -11.26
C TRP A 85 9.47 8.42 -11.96
N HIS A 86 9.84 9.51 -11.28
CA HIS A 86 10.99 10.31 -11.74
C HIS A 86 12.32 9.62 -11.40
N ALA A 87 12.41 9.11 -10.19
CA ALA A 87 13.53 8.32 -9.70
C ALA A 87 12.97 7.20 -8.82
N GLU A 88 12.83 6.02 -9.41
CA GLU A 88 12.33 4.85 -8.68
C GLU A 88 13.39 4.42 -7.65
N PRO A 89 13.03 4.28 -6.36
CA PRO A 89 13.94 3.72 -5.37
C PRO A 89 14.26 2.27 -5.69
N ASP A 90 15.52 1.87 -5.50
CA ASP A 90 15.90 0.47 -5.61
C ASP A 90 15.36 -0.32 -4.41
N MET A 91 14.94 -1.55 -4.67
CA MET A 91 14.58 -2.50 -3.62
C MET A 91 15.52 -3.68 -3.75
N GLU A 92 16.56 -3.69 -2.91
CA GLU A 92 17.46 -4.84 -2.79
C GLU A 92 16.68 -6.12 -2.47
N THR A 93 17.35 -7.28 -2.57
CA THR A 93 16.77 -8.62 -2.32
C THR A 93 15.83 -8.62 -1.11
N ALA A 94 14.53 -8.68 -1.39
CA ALA A 94 13.48 -8.55 -0.40
C ALA A 94 12.86 -9.92 -0.09
N HIS A 95 12.80 -10.28 1.19
CA HIS A 95 12.15 -11.52 1.62
C HIS A 95 10.62 -11.46 1.38
N PRO A 96 10.02 -12.38 0.60
CA PRO A 96 8.61 -12.27 0.19
C PRO A 96 7.61 -12.09 1.34
N ILE A 97 7.81 -12.78 2.47
CA ILE A 97 6.93 -12.67 3.65
C ILE A 97 6.83 -11.22 4.16
N GLY A 98 7.91 -10.44 4.12
CA GLY A 98 7.92 -9.04 4.56
C GLY A 98 7.03 -8.16 3.69
N ILE A 99 7.09 -8.36 2.37
CA ILE A 99 6.21 -7.69 1.41
C ILE A 99 4.75 -8.11 1.62
N ILE A 100 4.49 -9.42 1.74
CA ILE A 100 3.15 -9.96 1.96
C ILE A 100 2.52 -9.36 3.22
N TYR A 101 3.28 -9.27 4.32
CA TYR A 101 2.85 -8.64 5.56
C TYR A 101 2.38 -7.20 5.34
N VAL A 102 3.14 -6.37 4.63
CA VAL A 102 2.79 -4.96 4.41
C VAL A 102 1.53 -4.83 3.55
N ILE A 103 1.45 -5.57 2.45
CA ILE A 103 0.30 -5.50 1.55
C ILE A 103 -0.96 -6.07 2.21
N ALA A 104 -0.87 -7.21 2.90
CA ALA A 104 -2.00 -7.77 3.65
C ALA A 104 -2.43 -6.84 4.79
N GLY A 105 -1.48 -6.25 5.52
CA GLY A 105 -1.73 -5.30 6.59
C GLY A 105 -2.40 -4.00 6.13
N SER A 106 -2.12 -3.54 4.90
CA SER A 106 -2.75 -2.33 4.33
C SER A 106 -4.27 -2.41 4.26
N ARG A 107 -4.85 -3.62 4.21
CA ARG A 107 -6.31 -3.86 4.21
C ARG A 107 -6.98 -3.47 5.52
N LEU A 108 -6.23 -3.46 6.62
CA LEU A 108 -6.75 -3.01 7.92
C LEU A 108 -7.08 -1.51 7.91
N GLY A 109 -6.16 -0.69 7.39
CA GLY A 109 -6.37 0.75 7.17
C GLY A 109 -7.39 1.02 6.06
N GLY A 110 -7.46 0.13 5.07
CA GLY A 110 -8.38 0.24 3.93
C GLY A 110 -9.85 0.40 4.29
N THR A 111 -10.34 -0.22 5.37
CA THR A 111 -11.71 -0.02 5.84
C THR A 111 -11.97 1.43 6.26
N VAL A 112 -11.01 2.07 6.93
CA VAL A 112 -11.11 3.46 7.37
C VAL A 112 -11.05 4.40 6.17
N LEU A 113 -10.13 4.15 5.23
CA LEU A 113 -10.00 4.95 4.01
C LEU A 113 -11.24 4.85 3.13
N HIS A 114 -11.82 3.66 2.99
CA HIS A 114 -13.09 3.46 2.29
C HIS A 114 -14.24 4.24 2.93
N ALA A 115 -14.35 4.20 4.26
CA ALA A 115 -15.38 4.97 4.99
C ALA A 115 -15.22 6.49 4.81
N ARG A 116 -13.97 6.99 4.79
CA ARG A 116 -13.69 8.42 4.50
C ARG A 116 -14.10 8.77 3.06
N TRP A 117 -13.69 7.98 2.08
CA TRP A 117 -14.03 8.21 0.67
C TRP A 117 -15.54 8.22 0.41
N GLN A 118 -16.30 7.34 1.07
CA GLN A 118 -17.77 7.30 0.98
C GLN A 118 -18.46 8.62 1.38
N GLN A 119 -17.78 9.52 2.08
CA GLN A 119 -18.30 10.84 2.47
C GLN A 119 -18.29 11.86 1.31
N THR A 120 -17.81 11.49 0.12
CA THR A 120 -17.73 12.41 -1.02
C THR A 120 -19.10 12.73 -1.65
N ASP A 121 -19.33 14.02 -1.87
CA ASP A 121 -20.46 14.52 -2.66
C ASP A 121 -20.14 14.62 -4.17
N ASP A 122 -18.87 14.44 -4.58
CA ASP A 122 -18.43 14.50 -5.98
C ASP A 122 -18.75 13.18 -6.72
N SER A 123 -19.47 13.29 -7.84
CA SER A 123 -19.89 12.13 -8.65
C SER A 123 -18.72 11.39 -9.30
N ASN A 124 -17.67 12.09 -9.71
CA ASN A 124 -16.49 11.47 -10.33
C ASN A 124 -15.69 10.70 -9.27
N VAL A 125 -15.55 11.28 -8.07
CA VAL A 125 -14.90 10.61 -6.92
C VAL A 125 -15.68 9.35 -6.53
N ARG A 126 -17.02 9.40 -6.51
CA ARG A 126 -17.86 8.19 -6.26
C ARG A 126 -17.70 7.10 -7.33
N LEU A 127 -17.46 7.47 -8.59
CA LEU A 127 -17.24 6.50 -9.66
C LEU A 127 -15.83 5.87 -9.61
N ALA A 128 -14.87 6.55 -9.01
CA ALA A 128 -13.48 6.12 -8.85
C ALA A 128 -13.23 5.36 -7.54
N GLY A 129 -14.12 4.43 -7.19
CA GLY A 129 -14.14 3.73 -5.90
C GLY A 129 -13.68 2.28 -5.90
N ARG A 130 -13.26 1.73 -7.05
CA ARG A 130 -13.01 0.29 -7.21
C ARG A 130 -11.89 -0.17 -6.29
N PHE A 131 -10.76 0.53 -6.28
CA PHE A 131 -9.60 0.17 -5.47
C PHE A 131 -9.90 0.23 -3.97
N LEU A 132 -10.53 1.31 -3.51
CA LEU A 132 -10.90 1.47 -2.09
C LEU A 132 -11.95 0.44 -1.66
N SER A 133 -12.86 0.05 -2.56
CA SER A 133 -13.81 -1.04 -2.28
C SER A 133 -13.08 -2.37 -2.08
N GLN A 134 -12.11 -2.70 -2.93
CA GLN A 134 -11.28 -3.90 -2.79
C GLN A 134 -10.45 -3.90 -1.50
N MET A 135 -10.01 -2.72 -1.04
CA MET A 135 -9.24 -2.59 0.20
C MET A 135 -10.03 -2.98 1.46
N THR A 136 -11.36 -3.16 1.38
CA THR A 136 -12.18 -3.62 2.50
C THR A 136 -12.11 -5.13 2.73
N ASP A 137 -11.62 -5.91 1.75
CA ASP A 137 -11.44 -7.35 1.90
C ASP A 137 -10.26 -7.66 2.86
N ARG A 138 -10.58 -8.37 3.94
CA ARG A 138 -9.63 -8.79 5.00
C ARG A 138 -9.19 -10.25 4.89
N SER A 139 -9.62 -10.96 3.85
CA SER A 139 -9.25 -12.36 3.60
C SER A 139 -7.73 -12.54 3.60
N CYS A 140 -7.03 -11.71 2.84
CA CYS A 140 -5.57 -11.73 2.72
C CYS A 140 -4.84 -11.53 4.07
N TRP A 141 -5.37 -10.67 4.95
CA TRP A 141 -4.81 -10.50 6.29
C TRP A 141 -5.04 -11.73 7.17
N THR A 142 -6.24 -12.30 7.11
CA THR A 142 -6.59 -13.54 7.85
C THR A 142 -5.70 -14.70 7.41
N ASP A 143 -5.50 -14.85 6.10
CA ASP A 143 -4.62 -15.88 5.53
C ASP A 143 -3.18 -15.70 6.00
N PHE A 144 -2.65 -14.46 5.94
CA PHE A 144 -1.30 -14.17 6.42
C PHE A 144 -1.12 -14.58 7.88
N LEU A 145 -2.08 -14.28 8.76
CA LEU A 145 -2.01 -14.63 10.18
C LEU A 145 -1.97 -16.16 10.40
N LEU A 146 -2.77 -16.91 9.64
CA LEU A 146 -2.77 -18.37 9.70
C LEU A 146 -1.47 -18.98 9.12
N GLN A 147 -0.91 -18.36 8.10
CA GLN A 147 0.29 -18.86 7.43
C GLN A 147 1.53 -18.61 8.30
N VAL A 148 1.66 -17.41 8.84
CA VAL A 148 2.79 -17.06 9.73
C VAL A 148 2.73 -17.83 11.05
N SER A 149 1.53 -18.21 11.52
CA SER A 149 1.39 -19.06 12.72
C SER A 149 1.90 -20.48 12.53
N ASN A 150 1.84 -20.98 11.29
CA ASN A 150 2.24 -22.35 10.94
C ASN A 150 3.68 -22.42 10.38
N ALA A 151 4.28 -21.28 10.07
CA ALA A 151 5.62 -21.20 9.51
C ALA A 151 6.70 -21.44 10.58
N ARG A 152 7.76 -22.16 10.19
CA ARG A 152 8.98 -22.28 10.99
C ARG A 152 10.00 -21.27 10.50
N ILE A 153 9.98 -20.08 11.09
CA ILE A 153 10.85 -18.97 10.72
C ILE A 153 12.06 -18.95 11.67
N SER A 154 13.27 -19.01 11.09
CA SER A 154 14.51 -18.88 11.88
C SER A 154 14.74 -17.43 12.33
N GLN A 155 15.61 -17.21 13.33
CA GLN A 155 15.91 -15.85 13.79
C GLN A 155 16.57 -14.98 12.70
N SER A 156 17.44 -15.56 11.87
CA SER A 156 18.08 -14.85 10.76
C SER A 156 17.06 -14.51 9.67
N GLU A 157 16.22 -15.47 9.31
CA GLU A 157 15.14 -15.25 8.34
C GLU A 157 14.15 -14.18 8.83
N PHE A 158 13.84 -14.15 10.13
CA PHE A 158 12.99 -13.12 10.70
C PHE A 158 13.58 -11.70 10.55
N ILE A 159 14.90 -11.56 10.66
CA ILE A 159 15.59 -10.28 10.41
C ILE A 159 15.37 -9.86 8.95
N ASP A 160 15.55 -10.77 8.00
CA ASP A 160 15.36 -10.50 6.57
C ASP A 160 13.91 -10.13 6.25
N ILE A 161 12.94 -10.77 6.91
CA ILE A 161 11.50 -10.45 6.79
C ILE A 161 11.22 -9.02 7.29
N VAL A 162 11.79 -8.64 8.43
CA VAL A 162 11.61 -7.30 8.99
C VAL A 162 12.23 -6.25 8.08
N GLU A 163 13.47 -6.44 7.62
CA GLU A 163 14.12 -5.49 6.70
C GLU A 163 13.36 -5.39 5.37
N SER A 164 12.85 -6.51 4.84
CA SER A 164 11.99 -6.50 3.66
C SER A 164 10.70 -5.71 3.86
N ALA A 165 10.05 -5.84 5.02
CA ALA A 165 8.85 -5.07 5.34
C ALA A 165 9.16 -3.56 5.42
N LYS A 166 10.30 -3.18 6.02
CA LYS A 166 10.77 -1.79 6.06
C LYS A 166 11.04 -1.25 4.67
N CYS A 167 11.76 -1.99 3.82
CA CYS A 167 12.00 -1.61 2.43
C CYS A 167 10.68 -1.40 1.68
N CYS A 168 9.69 -2.28 1.86
CA CYS A 168 8.37 -2.12 1.28
C CYS A 168 7.69 -0.81 1.72
N PHE A 169 7.72 -0.46 3.02
CA PHE A 169 7.23 0.85 3.48
C PHE A 169 8.00 2.03 2.86
N SER A 170 9.33 1.92 2.71
CA SER A 170 10.13 2.97 2.08
C SER A 170 9.75 3.22 0.61
N ILE A 171 9.28 2.19 -0.11
CA ILE A 171 8.71 2.36 -1.46
C ILE A 171 7.44 3.23 -1.43
N PHE A 172 6.53 2.99 -0.49
CA PHE A 172 5.33 3.83 -0.31
C PHE A 172 5.69 5.26 0.11
N GLU A 173 6.65 5.42 1.02
CA GLU A 173 7.15 6.73 1.45
C GLU A 173 7.73 7.51 0.25
N ALA A 174 8.59 6.87 -0.55
CA ALA A 174 9.13 7.47 -1.77
C ALA A 174 8.03 7.83 -2.78
N ALA A 175 7.00 7.00 -2.92
CA ALA A 175 5.89 7.26 -3.83
C ALA A 175 5.08 8.49 -3.38
N CYS A 176 4.85 8.63 -2.07
CA CYS A 176 4.23 9.84 -1.50
C CYS A 176 5.03 11.11 -1.85
N HIS A 177 6.35 11.05 -1.70
CA HIS A 177 7.22 12.18 -2.02
C HIS A 177 7.26 12.50 -3.52
N ASP A 178 7.29 11.49 -4.39
CA ASP A 178 7.30 11.69 -5.85
C ASP A 178 5.99 12.34 -6.34
N VAL A 179 4.86 11.84 -5.84
CA VAL A 179 3.53 12.38 -6.17
C VAL A 179 3.34 13.80 -5.63
N THR A 180 3.72 14.05 -4.37
CA THR A 180 3.63 15.40 -3.78
C THR A 180 4.47 16.42 -4.57
N ARG A 181 5.66 16.00 -5.05
CA ARG A 181 6.50 16.85 -5.90
C ARG A 181 5.79 17.21 -7.20
N LYS A 182 5.15 16.26 -7.89
CA LYS A 182 4.40 16.53 -9.13
C LYS A 182 3.32 17.57 -8.93
N PHE A 183 2.49 17.43 -7.89
CA PHE A 183 1.42 18.39 -7.61
C PHE A 183 1.92 19.77 -7.18
N ALA A 184 3.13 19.87 -6.61
CA ALA A 184 3.73 21.16 -6.28
C ALA A 184 4.26 21.91 -7.52
N TYR A 185 4.70 21.19 -8.57
CA TYR A 185 5.24 21.78 -9.80
C TYR A 185 4.22 21.92 -10.94
N ASP A 186 3.20 21.05 -11.00
CA ASP A 186 2.04 21.15 -11.89
C ASP A 186 0.77 21.34 -11.04
N PRO A 187 0.50 22.56 -10.54
CA PRO A 187 -0.76 22.82 -9.87
C PRO A 187 -1.91 22.57 -10.86
N PRO A 188 -3.01 21.93 -10.42
CA PRO A 188 -4.14 21.66 -11.28
C PRO A 188 -4.63 22.96 -11.90
N GLN A 189 -4.67 23.02 -13.23
CA GLN A 189 -5.21 24.18 -13.92
C GLN A 189 -6.69 24.33 -13.53
N PRO A 190 -7.14 25.56 -13.20
CA PRO A 190 -8.54 25.78 -12.88
C PRO A 190 -9.41 25.30 -14.06
N ARG A 191 -10.41 24.48 -13.75
CA ARG A 191 -11.45 24.13 -14.72
C ARG A 191 -12.22 25.42 -15.05
N ASN A 192 -12.16 25.84 -16.32
CA ASN A 192 -13.02 26.89 -16.88
C ASN A 192 -14.48 26.44 -16.90
#